data_AF-A0A940KNR6-F1
#
_entry.id   AF-A0A940KNR6-F1
#
_cell.length_a   1.000
_cell.length_b   1.000
_cell.length_c   1.000
_cell.angle_alpha   90.00
_cell.angle_beta   90.00
_cell.angle_gamma   90.00
#
_symmetry.space_group_name_H-M   'P 1'
#
loop_
_entity.id
_entity.type
_entity.pdbx_description
1 polymer ?
#
loop_
_entity_poly.entity_id
_entity_poly.type
_entity_poly.pdbx_seq_one_letter_code
_entity_poly.pdbx_strand_id
1 'polypeptide(L)'
;MKILVFTIMIMVCFSSIAQLSSKDSLARHNFYEAQKQTNQSFNDFFNQNLAALYGADETTFIRKIDSLRNTFILPLDKLKKTNPGIGNSWYEEQYTELNYTFDKFILDYVPVHKRITGKEVIPGKSTKTRLANINISNASLLKYEAFRQFLQSVLEQKLEKELDINREKYRSSDNQRLDAGLVTLRQLFSNSAIQSRMRYELLRHHIENYGVKNISSQIHSLRQSAKDIVLRQKLDSLYNEGLAGRKGHLIETYKQIGDTHLDLHIFEPAEKKTNRPAIIFFHGGGWSEGMPDWFFSSCEAYAKKGWVAVAVEYRLRNRHGSLPPAAIEDGKSAIRYLRNNASRLNIDTSRIVASGNSAGANLALATAVIDTLDKLSEDLGVSSRPDAVMLNSVSTDFTNGDFWQQYIQDKS
;
A
#
# COMPACT_ATOMS: atom_id res chain seq x y z
N MET A 1 -15.17 -1.67 -8.28
CA MET A 1 -13.97 -1.18 -7.56
C MET A 1 -13.52 -2.31 -6.67
N LYS A 2 -12.28 -2.79 -6.82
CA LYS A 2 -11.70 -3.78 -5.91
C LYS A 2 -11.68 -3.14 -4.50
N ILE A 3 -12.70 -3.42 -3.68
CA ILE A 3 -12.51 -3.63 -2.23
C ILE A 3 -11.15 -4.27 -2.15
N LEU A 4 -10.19 -3.69 -1.42
CA LEU A 4 -8.88 -4.29 -1.14
C LEU A 4 -9.05 -5.78 -1.28
N VAL A 5 -8.71 -6.37 -2.44
CA VAL A 5 -9.09 -7.75 -2.69
C VAL A 5 -8.11 -8.41 -1.77
N PHE A 6 -8.58 -8.70 -0.58
CA PHE A 6 -8.08 -9.73 0.29
C PHE A 6 -8.23 -10.96 -0.58
N THR A 7 -7.30 -11.12 -1.52
CA THR A 7 -6.97 -12.42 -2.05
C THR A 7 -6.30 -13.02 -0.85
N ILE A 8 -7.13 -13.57 0.04
CA ILE A 8 -6.68 -14.42 1.11
C ILE A 8 -6.37 -15.69 0.36
N MET A 9 -5.20 -15.67 -0.24
CA MET A 9 -4.48 -16.88 -0.43
C MET A 9 -4.16 -17.30 1.00
N ILE A 10 -5.03 -18.10 1.61
CA ILE A 10 -4.59 -19.05 2.61
C ILE A 10 -3.54 -19.85 1.86
N MET A 11 -2.29 -19.40 1.92
CA MET A 11 -1.16 -20.14 1.42
C MET A 11 -1.10 -21.35 2.32
N VAL A 12 -1.77 -22.40 1.88
CA VAL A 12 -1.49 -23.73 2.34
C VAL A 12 -0.02 -23.94 1.96
N CYS A 13 0.87 -23.84 2.95
CA CYS A 13 2.31 -23.89 2.74
C CYS A 13 2.67 -25.14 1.92
N PHE A 14 3.11 -24.92 0.67
CA PHE A 14 3.84 -25.93 -0.09
C PHE A 14 5.29 -25.95 0.39
N SER A 15 5.51 -26.30 1.65
CA SER A 15 6.84 -26.59 2.16
C SER A 15 7.23 -28.00 1.68
N SER A 16 8.11 -28.02 0.66
CA SER A 16 8.91 -29.14 0.16
C SER A 16 8.27 -30.54 0.20
N ILE A 17 7.84 -31.03 -0.98
CA ILE A 17 7.68 -32.46 -1.24
C ILE A 17 9.09 -33.08 -1.24
N ALA A 18 9.65 -33.33 -0.06
CA ALA A 18 10.89 -34.08 0.08
C ALA A 18 10.73 -35.12 1.19
N GLN A 19 10.65 -36.38 0.74
CA GLN A 19 10.87 -37.62 1.50
C GLN A 19 10.01 -37.85 2.76
N LEU A 20 8.77 -38.31 2.58
CA LEU A 20 7.99 -39.03 3.59
C LEU A 20 7.17 -40.13 2.89
N SER A 21 6.85 -41.20 3.62
CA SER A 21 6.21 -42.44 3.13
C SER A 21 5.05 -42.17 2.15
N SER A 22 4.87 -43.06 1.15
CA SER A 22 3.88 -42.86 0.08
C SER A 22 2.46 -42.60 0.57
N LYS A 23 2.08 -43.15 1.73
CA LYS A 23 0.76 -42.94 2.35
C LYS A 23 0.61 -41.58 3.03
N ASP A 24 1.61 -41.11 3.78
CA ASP A 24 1.55 -39.81 4.47
C ASP A 24 1.67 -38.64 3.47
N SER A 25 2.44 -38.83 2.40
CA SER A 25 2.51 -37.87 1.30
C SER A 25 1.16 -37.73 0.59
N LEU A 26 0.49 -38.85 0.28
CA LEU A 26 -0.82 -38.85 -0.34
C LEU A 26 -1.90 -38.24 0.57
N ALA A 27 -1.88 -38.54 1.87
CA ALA A 27 -2.81 -37.98 2.84
C ALA A 27 -2.69 -36.45 2.94
N ARG A 28 -1.46 -35.92 2.98
CA ARG A 28 -1.21 -34.47 2.95
C ARG A 28 -1.67 -33.84 1.63
N HIS A 29 -1.39 -34.49 0.50
CA HIS A 29 -1.84 -34.00 -0.81
C HIS A 29 -3.37 -33.91 -0.89
N ASN A 30 -4.09 -34.97 -0.49
CA ASN A 30 -5.54 -34.98 -0.48
C ASN A 30 -6.13 -33.92 0.47
N PHE A 31 -5.50 -33.72 1.62
CA PHE A 31 -5.87 -32.63 2.52
C PHE A 31 -5.71 -31.26 1.86
N TYR A 32 -4.60 -31.02 1.18
CA TYR A 32 -4.35 -29.74 0.50
C TYR A 32 -5.33 -29.48 -0.66
N GLU A 33 -5.66 -30.51 -1.46
CA GLU A 33 -6.68 -30.35 -2.51
C GLU A 33 -8.06 -30.04 -1.92
N ALA A 34 -8.44 -30.70 -0.82
CA ALA A 34 -9.67 -30.37 -0.10
C ALA A 34 -9.65 -28.94 0.46
N GLN A 35 -8.53 -28.51 1.06
CA GLN A 35 -8.40 -27.15 1.58
C GLN A 35 -8.42 -26.09 0.49
N LYS A 36 -7.90 -26.39 -0.71
CA LYS A 36 -7.99 -25.50 -1.86
C LYS A 36 -9.44 -25.25 -2.27
N GLN A 37 -10.27 -26.29 -2.31
CA GLN A 37 -11.71 -26.17 -2.58
C GLN A 37 -12.45 -25.40 -1.48
N THR A 38 -12.14 -25.67 -0.21
CA THR A 38 -12.66 -24.91 0.93
C THR A 38 -12.26 -23.44 0.85
N ASN A 39 -11.01 -23.14 0.50
CA ASN A 39 -10.50 -21.78 0.37
C ASN A 39 -11.17 -21.02 -0.78
N GLN A 40 -11.45 -21.68 -1.90
CA GLN A 40 -12.20 -21.08 -3.00
C GLN A 40 -13.61 -20.71 -2.54
N SER A 41 -14.32 -21.66 -1.92
CA SER A 41 -15.69 -21.43 -1.41
C SER A 41 -15.72 -20.33 -0.33
N PHE A 42 -14.72 -20.33 0.56
CA PHE A 42 -14.54 -19.30 1.57
C PHE A 42 -14.32 -17.93 0.93
N ASN A 43 -13.42 -17.82 -0.05
CA ASN A 43 -13.13 -16.55 -0.71
C ASN A 43 -14.34 -16.02 -1.47
N ASP A 44 -15.09 -16.88 -2.17
CA ASP A 44 -16.31 -16.48 -2.86
C ASP A 44 -17.35 -15.95 -1.88
N PHE A 45 -17.60 -16.68 -0.78
CA PHE A 45 -18.52 -16.24 0.27
C PHE A 45 -18.04 -14.94 0.94
N PHE A 46 -16.80 -14.91 1.42
CA PHE A 46 -16.27 -13.82 2.24
C PHE A 46 -16.22 -12.51 1.44
N ASN A 47 -15.76 -12.55 0.18
CA ASN A 47 -15.68 -11.36 -0.66
C ASN A 47 -17.06 -10.81 -1.01
N GLN A 48 -18.04 -11.67 -1.31
CA GLN A 48 -19.41 -11.25 -1.60
C GLN A 48 -20.13 -10.68 -0.36
N ASN A 49 -19.76 -11.14 0.84
CA ASN A 49 -20.42 -10.78 2.09
C ASN A 49 -19.59 -9.84 2.98
N LEU A 50 -18.48 -9.28 2.48
CA LEU A 50 -17.53 -8.52 3.30
C LEU A 50 -18.19 -7.35 4.04
N ALA A 51 -18.99 -6.54 3.34
CA ALA A 51 -19.73 -5.43 3.92
C ALA A 51 -20.74 -5.88 5.00
N ALA A 52 -21.47 -6.97 4.73
CA ALA A 52 -22.46 -7.52 5.66
C ALA A 52 -21.80 -8.17 6.88
N LEU A 53 -20.63 -8.81 6.71
CA LEU A 53 -19.87 -9.41 7.81
C LEU A 53 -19.36 -8.32 8.74
N TYR A 54 -18.55 -7.40 8.22
CA TYR A 54 -17.95 -6.35 9.05
C TYR A 54 -18.96 -5.28 9.48
N GLY A 55 -20.09 -5.13 8.81
CA GLY A 55 -21.18 -4.25 9.24
C GLY A 55 -22.02 -4.80 10.40
N ALA A 56 -21.89 -6.08 10.73
CA ALA A 56 -22.58 -6.70 11.86
C ALA A 56 -22.01 -6.23 13.21
N ASP A 57 -22.79 -6.41 14.28
CA ASP A 57 -22.31 -6.24 15.64
C ASP A 57 -21.19 -7.25 15.96
N GLU A 58 -20.34 -6.91 16.93
CA GLU A 58 -19.12 -7.66 17.26
C GLU A 58 -19.41 -9.12 17.58
N THR A 59 -20.50 -9.39 18.32
CA THR A 59 -20.84 -10.76 18.74
C THR A 59 -21.22 -11.61 17.53
N THR A 60 -22.03 -11.06 16.63
CA THR A 60 -22.39 -11.72 15.38
C THR A 60 -21.18 -11.93 14.47
N PHE A 61 -20.31 -10.92 14.34
CA PHE A 61 -19.09 -11.01 13.54
C PHE A 61 -18.17 -12.12 14.04
N ILE A 62 -17.79 -12.11 15.32
CA ILE A 62 -16.87 -13.09 15.91
C ILE A 62 -17.42 -14.51 15.76
N ARG A 63 -18.72 -14.71 16.01
CA ARG A 63 -19.36 -16.02 15.84
C ARG A 63 -19.23 -16.53 14.40
N LYS A 64 -19.42 -15.66 13.41
CA LYS A 64 -19.27 -16.03 11.99
C LYS A 64 -17.81 -16.33 11.65
N ILE A 65 -16.85 -15.51 12.12
CA ILE A 65 -15.42 -15.74 11.90
C ILE A 65 -14.96 -17.06 12.52
N ASP A 66 -15.38 -17.37 13.76
CA ASP A 66 -15.06 -18.64 14.40
C ASP A 66 -15.71 -19.84 13.70
N SER A 67 -16.94 -19.68 13.19
CA SER A 67 -17.60 -20.71 12.36
C SER A 67 -16.85 -20.96 11.06
N LEU A 68 -16.38 -19.90 10.38
CA LEU A 68 -15.59 -20.01 9.17
C LEU A 68 -14.23 -20.65 9.47
N ARG A 69 -13.58 -20.33 10.59
CA ARG A 69 -12.35 -21.01 11.02
C ARG A 69 -12.56 -22.52 11.14
N ASN A 70 -13.68 -22.93 11.72
CA ASN A 70 -13.98 -24.35 11.95
C ASN A 70 -14.14 -25.16 10.67
N THR A 71 -14.50 -24.55 9.53
CA THR A 71 -14.55 -25.26 8.25
C THR A 71 -13.17 -25.72 7.78
N PHE A 72 -12.09 -25.07 8.26
CA PHE A 72 -10.71 -25.45 7.98
C PHE A 72 -10.13 -26.37 9.06
N ILE A 73 -10.47 -26.12 10.33
CA ILE A 73 -9.94 -26.86 11.49
C ILE A 73 -10.49 -28.29 11.56
N LEU A 74 -11.79 -28.50 11.31
CA LEU A 74 -12.40 -29.84 11.45
C LEU A 74 -11.80 -30.89 10.49
N PRO A 75 -11.53 -30.59 9.20
CA PRO A 75 -10.79 -31.50 8.33
C PRO A 75 -9.37 -31.82 8.84
N LEU A 76 -8.68 -30.83 9.43
CA LEU A 76 -7.33 -30.99 9.97
C LEU A 76 -7.33 -31.88 11.23
N ASP A 77 -8.31 -31.69 12.12
CA ASP A 77 -8.53 -32.56 13.28
C ASP A 77 -8.83 -33.99 12.86
N LYS A 78 -9.67 -34.17 11.84
CA LYS A 78 -9.98 -35.49 11.28
C LYS A 78 -8.73 -36.15 10.75
N LEU A 79 -7.92 -35.43 9.96
CA LEU A 79 -6.65 -35.94 9.42
C LEU A 79 -5.70 -36.34 10.54
N LYS A 80 -5.55 -35.51 11.59
CA LYS A 80 -4.70 -35.80 12.76
C LYS A 80 -5.08 -37.11 13.45
N LYS A 81 -6.38 -37.40 13.54
CA LYS A 81 -6.89 -38.65 14.11
C LYS A 81 -6.68 -39.86 13.19
N THR A 82 -6.86 -39.70 11.87
CA THR A 82 -6.77 -40.82 10.91
C THR A 82 -5.34 -41.10 10.43
N ASN A 83 -4.42 -40.16 10.60
CA ASN A 83 -3.06 -40.23 10.08
C ASN A 83 -2.03 -39.82 11.16
N PRO A 84 -1.88 -40.62 12.23
CA PRO A 84 -0.93 -40.34 13.31
C PRO A 84 0.54 -40.44 12.87
N GLY A 85 0.83 -41.01 11.68
CA GLY A 85 2.17 -41.08 11.10
C GLY A 85 2.69 -39.74 10.57
N ILE A 86 1.81 -38.76 10.33
CA ILE A 86 2.22 -37.39 10.00
C ILE A 86 2.76 -36.73 11.27
N GLY A 87 3.99 -36.21 11.21
CA GLY A 87 4.65 -35.60 12.37
C GLY A 87 3.85 -34.44 12.97
N ASN A 88 3.81 -34.36 14.31
CA ASN A 88 3.09 -33.31 15.04
C ASN A 88 3.47 -31.89 14.61
N SER A 89 4.74 -31.65 14.28
CA SER A 89 5.22 -30.34 13.81
C SER A 89 4.50 -29.82 12.56
N TRP A 90 4.08 -30.73 11.66
CA TRP A 90 3.32 -30.36 10.47
C TRP A 90 1.91 -29.90 10.85
N TYR A 91 1.23 -30.61 11.76
CA TYR A 91 -0.09 -30.20 12.24
C TYR A 91 -0.03 -28.85 12.98
N GLU A 92 0.97 -28.65 13.83
CA GLU A 92 1.15 -27.39 14.56
C GLU A 92 1.38 -26.21 13.60
N GLU A 93 2.10 -26.42 12.48
CA GLU A 93 2.24 -25.44 11.41
C GLU A 93 0.88 -25.09 10.78
N GLN A 94 0.08 -26.09 10.41
CA GLN A 94 -1.25 -25.83 9.82
C GLN A 94 -2.19 -25.11 10.80
N TYR A 95 -2.20 -25.51 12.07
CA TYR A 95 -2.98 -24.83 13.11
C TYR A 95 -2.52 -23.38 13.31
N THR A 96 -1.20 -23.14 13.29
CA THR A 96 -0.64 -21.80 13.46
C THR A 96 -1.08 -20.88 12.32
N GLU A 97 -0.92 -21.32 11.07
CA GLU A 97 -1.33 -20.52 9.90
C GLU A 97 -2.84 -20.19 9.93
N LEU A 98 -3.68 -21.18 10.23
CA LEU A 98 -5.13 -20.96 10.35
C LEU A 98 -5.48 -20.01 11.50
N ASN A 99 -4.95 -20.24 12.70
CA ASN A 99 -5.31 -19.44 13.86
C ASN A 99 -4.94 -17.96 13.68
N TYR A 100 -3.72 -17.66 13.21
CA TYR A 100 -3.31 -16.28 12.99
C TYR A 100 -4.06 -15.61 11.82
N THR A 101 -4.44 -16.36 10.79
CA THR A 101 -5.28 -15.83 9.70
C THR A 101 -6.63 -15.37 10.25
N PHE A 102 -7.28 -16.20 11.06
CA PHE A 102 -8.60 -15.87 11.61
C PHE A 102 -8.55 -14.85 12.76
N ASP A 103 -7.50 -14.86 13.58
CA ASP A 103 -7.29 -13.84 14.60
C ASP A 103 -7.02 -12.46 13.97
N LYS A 104 -6.41 -12.41 12.78
CA LYS A 104 -6.26 -11.17 12.01
C LYS A 104 -7.62 -10.57 11.63
N PHE A 105 -8.62 -11.36 11.22
CA PHE A 105 -9.97 -10.83 10.96
C PHE A 105 -10.60 -10.18 12.18
N ILE A 106 -10.37 -10.76 13.36
CA ILE A 106 -10.89 -10.23 14.62
C ILE A 106 -10.16 -8.94 14.98
N LEU A 107 -8.84 -8.92 14.80
CA LEU A 107 -8.03 -7.72 14.96
C LEU A 107 -8.52 -6.60 14.04
N ASP A 108 -8.78 -6.89 12.77
CA ASP A 108 -9.21 -5.92 11.75
C ASP A 108 -10.69 -5.50 11.88
N TYR A 109 -11.48 -6.12 12.79
CA TYR A 109 -12.91 -5.83 12.95
C TYR A 109 -13.18 -4.34 13.16
N VAL A 110 -12.54 -3.71 14.14
CA VAL A 110 -12.81 -2.31 14.50
C VAL A 110 -12.55 -1.34 13.34
N PRO A 111 -11.35 -1.29 12.73
CA PRO A 111 -11.09 -0.33 11.66
C PRO A 111 -11.94 -0.60 10.42
N VAL A 112 -12.24 -1.86 10.10
CA VAL A 112 -13.04 -2.21 8.92
C VAL A 112 -14.53 -1.95 9.16
N HIS A 113 -15.05 -2.22 10.37
CA HIS A 113 -16.42 -1.87 10.79
C HIS A 113 -16.66 -0.36 10.69
N LYS A 114 -15.73 0.45 11.22
CA LYS A 114 -15.80 1.92 11.11
C LYS A 114 -15.84 2.36 9.65
N ARG A 115 -15.01 1.76 8.80
CA ARG A 115 -14.96 2.10 7.37
C ARG A 115 -16.26 1.79 6.63
N ILE A 116 -16.92 0.68 6.96
CA ILE A 116 -18.15 0.24 6.29
C ILE A 116 -19.39 0.94 6.83
N THR A 117 -19.45 1.18 8.14
CA THR A 117 -20.68 1.68 8.80
C THR A 117 -20.62 3.16 9.18
N GLY A 118 -19.43 3.76 9.15
CA GLY A 118 -19.16 5.08 9.72
C GLY A 118 -19.13 5.12 11.26
N LYS A 119 -19.33 3.98 11.94
CA LYS A 119 -19.47 3.93 13.41
C LYS A 119 -18.21 3.41 14.09
N GLU A 120 -17.75 4.13 15.11
CA GLU A 120 -16.72 3.61 16.00
C GLU A 120 -17.30 2.58 16.96
N VAL A 121 -16.52 1.53 17.21
CA VAL A 121 -16.85 0.46 18.14
C VAL A 121 -15.67 0.19 19.06
N ILE A 122 -15.96 -0.03 20.33
CA ILE A 122 -14.97 -0.44 21.33
C ILE A 122 -15.10 -1.95 21.48
N PRO A 123 -14.03 -2.75 21.23
CA PRO A 123 -14.09 -4.19 21.42
C PRO A 123 -14.52 -4.58 22.82
N GLY A 124 -15.35 -5.61 22.90
CA GLY A 124 -15.79 -6.24 24.12
C GLY A 124 -14.63 -6.85 24.91
N LYS A 125 -14.88 -7.15 26.19
CA LYS A 125 -13.86 -7.70 27.10
C LYS A 125 -13.28 -9.01 26.59
N SER A 126 -14.11 -9.91 26.07
CA SER A 126 -13.68 -11.22 25.53
C SER A 126 -12.72 -11.06 24.35
N THR A 127 -13.02 -10.18 23.41
CA THR A 127 -12.17 -9.87 22.24
C THR A 127 -10.84 -9.27 22.67
N LYS A 128 -10.87 -8.31 23.59
CA LYS A 128 -9.63 -7.73 24.17
C LYS A 128 -8.77 -8.78 24.84
N THR A 129 -9.36 -9.66 25.64
CA THR A 129 -8.63 -10.76 26.29
C THR A 129 -8.07 -11.73 25.26
N ARG A 130 -8.84 -12.10 24.23
CA ARG A 130 -8.38 -12.98 23.14
C ARG A 130 -7.15 -12.39 22.44
N LEU A 131 -7.22 -11.13 22.00
CA LEU A 131 -6.12 -10.48 21.29
C LEU A 131 -4.90 -10.23 22.21
N ALA A 132 -5.11 -9.92 23.49
CA ALA A 132 -4.03 -9.71 24.46
C ALA A 132 -3.24 -11.00 24.77
N ASN A 133 -3.88 -12.17 24.66
CA ASN A 133 -3.24 -13.46 24.88
C ASN A 133 -2.37 -13.92 23.69
N ILE A 134 -2.43 -13.23 22.55
CA ILE A 134 -1.63 -13.56 21.37
C ILE A 134 -0.18 -13.12 21.59
N ASN A 135 0.75 -14.07 21.55
CA ASN A 135 2.16 -13.79 21.78
C ASN A 135 2.84 -13.20 20.53
N ILE A 136 2.74 -11.88 20.40
CA ILE A 136 3.40 -11.11 19.33
C ILE A 136 4.94 -11.03 19.48
N SER A 137 5.51 -11.59 20.55
CA SER A 137 6.95 -11.57 20.83
C SER A 137 7.67 -12.88 20.47
N ASN A 138 6.93 -13.90 19.98
CA ASN A 138 7.51 -15.20 19.65
C ASN A 138 8.19 -15.21 18.27
N ALA A 139 9.50 -14.93 18.26
CA ALA A 139 10.28 -14.90 17.02
C ALA A 139 10.33 -16.24 16.26
N SER A 140 10.09 -17.38 16.93
CA SER A 140 10.09 -18.69 16.26
C SER A 140 8.93 -18.85 15.27
N LEU A 141 7.89 -18.01 15.40
CA LEU A 141 6.73 -17.99 14.50
C LEU A 141 6.94 -17.12 13.26
N LEU A 142 8.05 -16.37 13.16
CA LEU A 142 8.33 -15.51 12.00
C LEU A 142 8.45 -16.28 10.68
N LYS A 143 8.61 -17.61 10.72
CA LYS A 143 8.57 -18.47 9.52
C LYS A 143 7.16 -18.60 8.93
N TYR A 144 6.10 -18.37 9.70
CA TYR A 144 4.71 -18.48 9.27
C TYR A 144 4.20 -17.17 8.68
N GLU A 145 3.53 -17.24 7.53
CA GLU A 145 3.06 -16.06 6.81
C GLU A 145 1.91 -15.38 7.56
N ALA A 146 0.93 -16.15 8.05
CA ALA A 146 -0.18 -15.59 8.81
C ALA A 146 0.29 -14.85 10.07
N PHE A 147 1.34 -15.33 10.73
CA PHE A 147 1.93 -14.61 11.87
C PHE A 147 2.52 -13.26 11.44
N ARG A 148 3.29 -13.22 10.34
CA ARG A 148 3.83 -11.96 9.81
C ARG A 148 2.73 -10.98 9.42
N GLN A 149 1.67 -11.45 8.74
CA GLN A 149 0.52 -10.62 8.38
C GLN A 149 -0.26 -10.13 9.61
N PHE A 150 -0.39 -10.96 10.64
CA PHE A 150 -0.99 -10.55 11.91
C PHE A 150 -0.16 -9.45 12.57
N LEU A 151 1.16 -9.61 12.69
CA LEU A 151 2.05 -8.58 13.25
C LEU A 151 1.97 -7.26 12.45
N GLN A 152 1.83 -7.34 11.13
CA GLN A 152 1.61 -6.18 10.27
C GLN A 152 0.30 -5.46 10.62
N SER A 153 -0.83 -6.18 10.74
CA SER A 153 -2.09 -5.59 11.20
C SER A 153 -1.98 -4.94 12.58
N VAL A 154 -1.25 -5.56 13.53
CA VAL A 154 -1.02 -4.95 14.86
C VAL A 154 -0.23 -3.64 14.73
N LEU A 155 0.83 -3.64 13.92
CA LEU A 155 1.64 -2.44 13.66
C LEU A 155 0.81 -1.34 13.00
N GLU A 156 0.01 -1.66 11.98
CA GLU A 156 -0.81 -0.71 11.25
C GLU A 156 -1.82 -0.01 12.18
N GLN A 157 -2.52 -0.74 13.04
CA GLN A 157 -3.47 -0.13 13.98
C GLN A 157 -2.80 0.82 14.98
N LYS A 158 -1.61 0.46 15.46
CA LYS A 158 -0.83 1.32 16.35
C LYS A 158 -0.28 2.53 15.61
N LEU A 159 0.11 2.35 14.35
CA LEU A 159 0.63 3.41 13.49
C LEU A 159 -0.43 4.46 13.17
N GLU A 160 -1.66 4.06 12.81
CA GLU A 160 -2.76 5.03 12.59
C GLU A 160 -2.96 5.88 13.84
N LYS A 161 -2.99 5.24 15.03
CA LYS A 161 -3.11 5.95 16.30
C LYS A 161 -1.92 6.89 16.59
N GLU A 162 -0.69 6.49 16.25
CA GLU A 162 0.49 7.34 16.38
C GLU A 162 0.40 8.56 15.46
N LEU A 163 -0.07 8.38 14.22
CA LEU A 163 -0.27 9.47 13.27
C LEU A 163 -1.37 10.43 13.71
N ASP A 164 -2.48 9.91 14.26
CA ASP A 164 -3.59 10.73 14.78
C ASP A 164 -3.16 11.58 15.97
N ILE A 165 -2.42 10.99 16.92
CA ILE A 165 -2.00 11.68 18.16
C ILE A 165 -0.84 12.64 17.90
N ASN A 166 0.12 12.25 17.07
CA ASN A 166 1.40 12.95 16.89
C ASN A 166 1.53 13.58 15.50
N ARG A 167 0.42 13.93 14.83
CA ARG A 167 0.43 14.48 13.46
C ARG A 167 1.43 15.63 13.27
N GLU A 168 1.44 16.59 14.18
CA GLU A 168 2.34 17.76 14.11
C GLU A 168 3.82 17.39 14.16
N LYS A 169 4.18 16.35 14.92
CA LYS A 169 5.57 15.85 15.02
C LYS A 169 6.10 15.36 13.68
N TYR A 170 5.22 14.83 12.83
CA TYR A 170 5.59 14.26 11.53
C TYR A 170 5.37 15.23 10.38
N ARG A 171 4.77 16.40 10.59
CA ARG A 171 4.33 17.32 9.53
C ARG A 171 5.45 17.76 8.57
N SER A 172 6.69 17.88 9.05
CA SER A 172 7.85 18.24 8.22
C SER A 172 8.53 17.04 7.54
N SER A 173 8.16 15.81 7.88
CA SER A 173 8.72 14.63 7.23
C SER A 173 8.16 14.45 5.82
N ASP A 174 9.05 14.20 4.86
CA ASP A 174 8.73 13.77 3.50
C ASP A 174 8.06 12.38 3.47
N ASN A 175 8.29 11.56 4.52
CA ASN A 175 7.86 10.17 4.61
C ASN A 175 7.17 9.91 5.96
N GLN A 176 6.15 10.71 6.28
CA GLN A 176 5.50 10.77 7.59
C GLN A 176 5.10 9.41 8.15
N ARG A 177 4.43 8.59 7.33
CA ARG A 177 3.97 7.25 7.74
C ARG A 177 5.11 6.28 7.97
N LEU A 178 6.19 6.35 7.18
CA LEU A 178 7.37 5.51 7.37
C LEU A 178 8.05 5.87 8.70
N ASP A 179 8.26 7.15 8.95
CA ASP A 179 8.94 7.61 10.17
C ASP A 179 8.11 7.31 11.42
N ALA A 180 6.79 7.53 11.38
CA ALA A 180 5.86 7.11 12.43
C ALA A 180 5.86 5.59 12.60
N GLY A 181 5.89 4.83 11.50
CA GLY A 181 5.95 3.37 11.52
C GLY A 181 7.21 2.84 12.21
N LEU A 182 8.37 3.46 11.95
CA LEU A 182 9.64 3.09 12.58
C LEU A 182 9.68 3.42 14.08
N VAL A 183 9.01 4.49 14.52
CA VAL A 183 8.80 4.80 15.94
C VAL A 183 7.89 3.76 16.58
N THR A 184 6.72 3.53 15.99
CA THR A 184 5.69 2.61 16.48
C THR A 184 6.24 1.18 16.62
N LEU A 185 6.98 0.72 15.61
CA LEU A 185 7.60 -0.59 15.58
C LEU A 185 8.54 -0.80 16.78
N ARG A 186 9.36 0.20 17.13
CA ARG A 186 10.30 0.12 18.26
C ARG A 186 9.58 0.09 19.61
N GLN A 187 8.44 0.76 19.72
CA GLN A 187 7.60 0.75 20.93
C GLN A 187 6.85 -0.58 21.09
N LEU A 188 6.42 -1.17 19.97
CA LEU A 188 5.54 -2.34 19.96
C LEU A 188 6.28 -3.66 20.16
N PHE A 189 7.43 -3.84 19.50
CA PHE A 189 8.14 -5.12 19.49
C PHE A 189 9.46 -5.00 20.23
N SER A 190 9.67 -5.77 21.29
CA SER A 190 10.96 -5.81 22.01
C SER A 190 11.94 -6.82 21.44
N ASN A 191 11.46 -7.87 20.75
CA ASN A 191 12.31 -8.90 20.17
C ASN A 191 13.03 -8.39 18.90
N SER A 192 14.36 -8.50 18.87
CA SER A 192 15.19 -7.95 17.78
C SER A 192 14.98 -8.62 16.42
N ALA A 193 14.66 -9.92 16.38
CA ALA A 193 14.34 -10.62 15.13
C ALA A 193 13.00 -10.13 14.56
N ILE A 194 12.00 -9.93 15.42
CA ILE A 194 10.70 -9.37 15.03
C ILE A 194 10.85 -7.94 14.56
N GLN A 195 11.58 -7.09 15.30
CA GLN A 195 11.86 -5.72 14.86
C GLN A 195 12.54 -5.70 13.48
N SER A 196 13.54 -6.56 13.25
CA SER A 196 14.26 -6.62 11.97
C SER A 196 13.32 -7.01 10.83
N ARG A 197 12.48 -8.05 11.04
CA ARG A 197 11.52 -8.49 10.03
C ARG A 197 10.45 -7.45 9.74
N MET A 198 9.82 -6.88 10.76
CA MET A 198 8.77 -5.87 10.57
C MET A 198 9.31 -4.58 9.97
N ARG A 199 10.57 -4.22 10.26
CA ARG A 199 11.22 -3.05 9.66
C ARG A 199 11.46 -3.27 8.18
N TYR A 200 11.86 -4.48 7.80
CA TYR A 200 11.95 -4.88 6.40
C TYR A 200 10.60 -4.78 5.69
N GLU A 201 9.52 -5.32 6.27
CA GLU A 201 8.19 -5.23 5.64
C GLU A 201 7.74 -3.79 5.46
N LEU A 202 7.96 -2.94 6.48
CA LEU A 202 7.62 -1.52 6.41
C LEU A 202 8.42 -0.80 5.29
N LEU A 203 9.72 -1.05 5.19
CA LEU A 203 10.56 -0.44 4.15
C LEU A 203 10.27 -1.00 2.77
N ARG A 204 10.04 -2.31 2.64
CA ARG A 204 9.62 -2.96 1.39
C ARG A 204 8.32 -2.35 0.88
N HIS A 205 7.30 -2.31 1.73
CA HIS A 205 6.02 -1.69 1.40
C HIS A 205 6.21 -0.22 1.00
N HIS A 206 7.09 0.51 1.70
CA HIS A 206 7.35 1.89 1.36
C HIS A 206 7.98 2.04 -0.04
N ILE A 207 9.03 1.26 -0.33
CA ILE A 207 9.70 1.28 -1.63
C ILE A 207 8.72 0.93 -2.76
N GLU A 208 7.92 -0.11 -2.57
CA GLU A 208 6.98 -0.61 -3.58
C GLU A 208 5.79 0.34 -3.86
N ASN A 209 5.47 1.26 -2.93
CA ASN A 209 4.30 2.13 -3.05
C ASN A 209 4.59 3.64 -3.05
N TYR A 210 5.80 4.07 -2.68
CA TYR A 210 6.19 5.49 -2.62
C TYR A 210 7.59 5.77 -3.18
N GLY A 211 8.34 4.73 -3.56
CA GLY A 211 9.66 4.85 -4.15
C GLY A 211 10.79 4.97 -3.11
N VAL A 212 11.95 5.42 -3.58
CA VAL A 212 13.21 5.38 -2.82
C VAL A 212 13.71 6.77 -2.36
N LYS A 213 12.91 7.81 -2.57
CA LYS A 213 13.30 9.18 -2.26
C LYS A 213 13.34 9.40 -0.74
N ASN A 214 14.42 10.00 -0.25
CA ASN A 214 14.59 10.41 1.15
C ASN A 214 14.49 9.28 2.20
N ILE A 215 14.90 8.04 1.85
CA ILE A 215 14.91 6.90 2.79
C ILE A 215 16.29 6.28 3.03
N SER A 216 17.37 6.86 2.48
CA SER A 216 18.71 6.26 2.53
C SER A 216 19.20 5.98 3.96
N SER A 217 18.87 6.85 4.91
CA SER A 217 19.23 6.71 6.32
C SER A 217 18.53 5.51 6.98
N GLN A 218 17.26 5.29 6.65
CA GLN A 218 16.43 4.20 7.14
C GLN A 218 16.93 2.85 6.57
N ILE A 219 17.31 2.82 5.29
CA ILE A 219 17.98 1.67 4.66
C ILE A 219 19.30 1.36 5.37
N HIS A 220 20.14 2.37 5.60
CA HIS A 220 21.42 2.20 6.30
C HIS A 220 21.24 1.67 7.72
N SER A 221 20.27 2.21 8.47
CA SER A 221 19.95 1.75 9.82
C SER A 221 19.53 0.27 9.86
N LEU A 222 18.73 -0.20 8.89
CA LEU A 222 18.39 -1.61 8.79
C LEU A 222 19.63 -2.46 8.48
N ARG A 223 20.47 -2.04 7.51
CA ARG A 223 21.70 -2.77 7.13
C ARG A 223 22.62 -3.04 8.33
N GLN A 224 22.75 -2.06 9.21
CA GLN A 224 23.59 -2.16 10.42
C GLN A 224 22.98 -3.08 11.49
N SER A 225 21.65 -3.09 11.64
CA SER A 225 20.98 -3.74 12.78
C SER A 225 20.44 -5.14 12.46
N ALA A 226 20.09 -5.44 11.21
CA ALA A 226 19.54 -6.72 10.81
C ALA A 226 20.63 -7.80 10.68
N LYS A 227 20.50 -8.89 11.43
CA LYS A 227 21.40 -10.05 11.35
C LYS A 227 21.13 -10.95 10.13
N ASP A 228 19.88 -10.98 9.67
CA ASP A 228 19.44 -11.79 8.54
C ASP A 228 20.04 -11.25 7.23
N ILE A 229 20.95 -12.01 6.62
CA ILE A 229 21.64 -11.63 5.38
C ILE A 229 20.71 -11.66 4.17
N VAL A 230 19.76 -12.60 4.12
CA VAL A 230 18.82 -12.75 2.99
C VAL A 230 17.87 -11.57 2.97
N LEU A 231 17.37 -11.18 4.14
CA LEU A 231 16.50 -10.01 4.29
C LEU A 231 17.23 -8.72 3.84
N ARG A 232 18.49 -8.53 4.25
CA ARG A 232 19.31 -7.38 3.81
C ARG A 232 19.50 -7.36 2.31
N GLN A 233 19.87 -8.49 1.70
CA GLN A 233 20.06 -8.59 0.25
C GLN A 233 18.77 -8.28 -0.52
N LYS A 234 17.61 -8.78 -0.05
CA LYS A 234 16.32 -8.46 -0.66
C LYS A 234 16.01 -6.97 -0.61
N LEU A 235 16.23 -6.32 0.54
CA LEU A 235 16.01 -4.89 0.66
C LEU A 235 16.96 -4.09 -0.23
N ASP A 236 18.23 -4.49 -0.27
CA ASP A 236 19.25 -3.83 -1.08
C ASP A 236 18.93 -3.93 -2.56
N SER A 237 18.46 -5.09 -3.02
CA SER A 237 18.00 -5.27 -4.40
C SER A 237 16.87 -4.30 -4.74
N LEU A 238 15.81 -4.27 -3.92
CA LEU A 238 14.65 -3.39 -4.13
C LEU A 238 15.05 -1.91 -4.14
N TYR A 239 15.86 -1.49 -3.16
CA TYR A 239 16.29 -0.10 -3.05
C TYR A 239 17.19 0.32 -4.21
N ASN A 240 18.13 -0.54 -4.61
CA ASN A 240 19.04 -0.26 -5.72
C ASN A 240 18.32 -0.27 -7.07
N GLU A 241 17.30 -1.12 -7.24
CA GLU A 241 16.42 -1.11 -8.43
C GLU A 241 15.68 0.22 -8.54
N GLY A 242 15.06 0.70 -7.45
CA GLY A 242 14.43 2.02 -7.44
C GLY A 242 15.42 3.17 -7.71
N LEU A 243 16.65 3.10 -7.18
CA LEU A 243 17.69 4.08 -7.49
C LEU A 243 18.14 4.02 -8.96
N ALA A 244 18.16 2.84 -9.55
CA ALA A 244 18.49 2.67 -10.97
C ALA A 244 17.36 3.22 -11.86
N GLY A 245 16.10 3.02 -11.48
CA GLY A 245 14.93 3.57 -12.17
C GLY A 245 14.92 5.09 -12.25
N ARG A 246 15.52 5.78 -11.26
CA ARG A 246 15.67 7.25 -11.22
C ARG A 246 16.81 7.80 -12.11
N LYS A 247 17.42 6.99 -12.97
CA LYS A 247 18.47 7.42 -13.91
C LYS A 247 17.92 7.52 -15.34
N GLY A 248 18.66 8.19 -16.22
CA GLY A 248 18.35 8.24 -17.66
C GLY A 248 17.32 9.30 -18.06
N HIS A 249 16.89 10.15 -17.13
CA HIS A 249 16.00 11.28 -17.36
C HIS A 249 16.29 12.40 -16.36
N LEU A 250 15.76 13.60 -16.60
CA LEU A 250 15.95 14.74 -15.70
C LEU A 250 15.01 14.62 -14.50
N ILE A 251 15.49 15.02 -13.33
CA ILE A 251 14.68 15.12 -12.11
C ILE A 251 14.78 16.57 -11.64
N GLU A 252 13.65 17.27 -11.61
CA GLU A 252 13.59 18.69 -11.24
C GLU A 252 12.52 18.91 -10.18
N THR A 253 12.90 19.54 -9.06
CA THR A 253 11.91 19.97 -8.07
C THR A 253 11.08 21.12 -8.65
N TYR A 254 9.77 20.92 -8.75
CA TYR A 254 8.85 21.94 -9.25
C TYR A 254 8.12 22.69 -8.15
N LYS A 255 8.06 22.10 -6.94
CA LYS A 255 7.34 22.67 -5.81
C LYS A 255 7.97 22.27 -4.48
N GLN A 256 8.01 23.21 -3.55
CA GLN A 256 8.43 22.98 -2.17
C GLN A 256 7.29 23.37 -1.21
N ILE A 257 6.96 22.48 -0.27
CA ILE A 257 5.97 22.69 0.79
C ILE A 257 6.65 22.40 2.13
N GLY A 258 7.10 23.44 2.83
CA GLY A 258 7.96 23.27 4.01
C GLY A 258 9.26 22.57 3.59
N ASP A 259 9.53 21.40 4.18
CA ASP A 259 10.72 20.59 3.87
C ASP A 259 10.44 19.53 2.78
N THR A 260 9.17 19.33 2.40
CA THR A 260 8.78 18.41 1.31
C THR A 260 9.07 19.06 -0.03
N HIS A 261 9.82 18.36 -0.87
CA HIS A 261 10.14 18.76 -2.24
C HIS A 261 9.42 17.79 -3.18
N LEU A 262 8.66 18.28 -4.15
CA LEU A 262 7.99 17.46 -5.16
C LEU A 262 8.73 17.58 -6.49
N ASP A 263 9.05 16.44 -7.08
CA ASP A 263 9.84 16.36 -8.30
C ASP A 263 9.02 16.03 -9.55
N LEU A 264 9.47 16.55 -10.69
CA LEU A 264 9.13 16.11 -12.02
C LEU A 264 10.22 15.19 -12.54
N HIS A 265 9.82 14.06 -13.08
CA HIS A 265 10.67 13.14 -13.83
C HIS A 265 10.46 13.38 -15.33
N ILE A 266 11.39 14.10 -15.97
CA ILE A 266 11.25 14.66 -17.31
C ILE A 266 12.09 13.85 -18.31
N PHE A 267 11.38 13.22 -19.26
CA PHE A 267 11.93 12.43 -20.35
C PHE A 267 11.90 13.26 -21.62
N GLU A 268 13.08 13.65 -22.09
CA GLU A 268 13.24 14.43 -23.30
C GLU A 268 13.51 13.52 -24.52
N PRO A 269 13.00 13.88 -25.70
CA PRO A 269 13.34 13.16 -26.93
C PRO A 269 14.80 13.40 -27.31
N ALA A 270 15.45 12.37 -27.86
CA ALA A 270 16.86 12.47 -28.30
C ALA A 270 17.07 13.52 -29.40
N GLU A 271 16.09 13.70 -30.29
CA GLU A 271 16.13 14.73 -31.34
C GLU A 271 15.90 16.12 -30.76
N LYS A 272 16.83 17.06 -31.01
CA LYS A 272 16.78 18.46 -30.55
C LYS A 272 15.85 19.37 -31.38
N LYS A 273 14.57 18.99 -31.52
CA LYS A 273 13.53 19.83 -32.13
C LYS A 273 13.01 20.90 -31.14
N THR A 274 12.49 22.01 -31.62
CA THR A 274 11.81 23.02 -30.80
C THR A 274 10.29 22.88 -30.87
N ASN A 275 9.56 23.55 -29.99
CA ASN A 275 8.09 23.60 -29.96
C ASN A 275 7.41 22.23 -29.95
N ARG A 276 7.87 21.35 -29.06
CA ARG A 276 7.36 19.99 -28.96
C ARG A 276 6.08 19.95 -28.13
N PRO A 277 5.15 19.03 -28.42
CA PRO A 277 4.08 18.72 -27.48
C PRO A 277 4.66 18.13 -26.19
N ALA A 278 4.00 18.38 -25.08
CA ALA A 278 4.30 17.76 -23.80
C ALA A 278 3.13 16.91 -23.30
N ILE A 279 3.45 15.84 -22.59
CA ILE A 279 2.48 15.04 -21.84
C ILE A 279 2.93 14.89 -20.39
N ILE A 280 2.02 15.15 -19.46
CA ILE A 280 2.25 15.08 -18.02
C ILE A 280 1.37 14.00 -17.41
N PHE A 281 1.98 13.05 -16.70
CA PHE A 281 1.35 11.87 -16.15
C PHE A 281 1.24 11.95 -14.62
N PHE A 282 0.03 11.72 -14.12
CA PHE A 282 -0.28 11.58 -12.71
C PHE A 282 -0.56 10.11 -12.37
N HIS A 283 0.21 9.55 -11.44
CA HIS A 283 0.07 8.16 -10.99
C HIS A 283 -1.28 7.88 -10.32
N GLY A 284 -1.68 6.60 -10.27
CA GLY A 284 -2.88 6.17 -9.54
C GLY A 284 -2.62 6.03 -8.04
N GLY A 285 -3.49 5.29 -7.34
CA GLY A 285 -3.28 4.94 -5.92
C GLY A 285 -4.16 5.69 -4.91
N GLY A 286 -5.35 6.14 -5.33
CA GLY A 286 -6.37 6.65 -4.41
C GLY A 286 -5.92 7.84 -3.56
N TRP A 287 -5.06 8.72 -4.12
CA TRP A 287 -4.44 9.87 -3.43
C TRP A 287 -3.68 9.49 -2.15
N SER A 288 -3.47 8.20 -1.92
CA SER A 288 -2.91 7.67 -0.69
C SER A 288 -1.58 7.01 -0.95
N GLU A 289 -1.43 6.35 -2.09
CA GLU A 289 -0.26 5.58 -2.52
C GLU A 289 0.14 5.96 -3.94
N GLY A 290 1.35 5.59 -4.34
CA GLY A 290 1.86 5.64 -5.71
C GLY A 290 3.17 6.42 -5.84
N MET A 291 3.78 6.29 -7.02
CA MET A 291 5.06 6.91 -7.37
C MET A 291 5.12 7.27 -8.86
N PRO A 292 5.93 8.27 -9.26
CA PRO A 292 6.13 8.64 -10.67
C PRO A 292 6.62 7.48 -11.55
N ASP A 293 7.40 6.57 -10.96
CA ASP A 293 8.04 5.44 -11.63
C ASP A 293 7.06 4.53 -12.38
N TRP A 294 5.80 4.47 -11.92
CA TRP A 294 4.72 3.72 -12.59
C TRP A 294 4.44 4.20 -14.02
N PHE A 295 4.87 5.41 -14.37
CA PHE A 295 4.72 5.99 -15.69
C PHE A 295 6.03 6.09 -16.51
N PHE A 296 7.18 5.68 -15.98
CA PHE A 296 8.47 5.83 -16.69
C PHE A 296 8.48 5.16 -18.06
N SER A 297 8.02 3.91 -18.18
CA SER A 297 7.95 3.25 -19.49
C SER A 297 7.02 3.96 -20.48
N SER A 298 5.95 4.59 -19.98
CA SER A 298 5.08 5.42 -20.83
C SER A 298 5.80 6.71 -21.24
N CYS A 299 6.48 7.38 -20.32
CA CYS A 299 7.26 8.58 -20.62
C CYS A 299 8.34 8.31 -21.66
N GLU A 300 9.10 7.22 -21.51
CA GLU A 300 10.10 6.79 -22.50
C GLU A 300 9.48 6.54 -23.88
N ALA A 301 8.29 5.92 -23.93
CA ALA A 301 7.59 5.67 -25.19
C ALA A 301 7.14 6.96 -25.88
N TYR A 302 6.70 7.97 -25.13
CA TYR A 302 6.35 9.29 -25.66
C TYR A 302 7.59 10.10 -26.08
N ALA A 303 8.67 10.03 -25.30
CA ALA A 303 9.95 10.63 -25.66
C ALA A 303 10.50 10.07 -26.98
N LYS A 304 10.39 8.76 -27.21
CA LYS A 304 10.74 8.12 -28.50
C LYS A 304 9.88 8.62 -29.67
N LYS A 305 8.67 9.14 -29.41
CA LYS A 305 7.78 9.75 -30.42
C LYS A 305 8.00 11.25 -30.59
N GLY A 306 9.01 11.83 -29.95
CA GLY A 306 9.33 13.26 -30.07
C GLY A 306 8.56 14.18 -29.12
N TRP A 307 7.94 13.65 -28.06
CA TRP A 307 7.25 14.43 -27.04
C TRP A 307 8.16 14.67 -25.84
N VAL A 308 7.97 15.77 -25.12
CA VAL A 308 8.49 15.85 -23.74
C VAL A 308 7.49 15.16 -22.83
N ALA A 309 7.91 14.12 -22.12
CA ALA A 309 7.02 13.34 -21.26
C ALA A 309 7.44 13.46 -19.80
N VAL A 310 6.48 13.70 -18.91
CA VAL A 310 6.75 14.05 -17.52
C VAL A 310 5.94 13.13 -16.61
N ALA A 311 6.59 12.46 -15.66
CA ALA A 311 5.91 11.78 -14.56
C ALA A 311 5.99 12.64 -13.29
N VAL A 312 4.86 12.85 -12.62
CA VAL A 312 4.74 13.83 -11.53
C VAL A 312 4.71 13.15 -10.17
N GLU A 313 5.54 13.62 -9.25
CA GLU A 313 5.37 13.40 -7.82
C GLU A 313 4.40 14.43 -7.26
N TYR A 314 3.38 14.00 -6.52
CA TYR A 314 2.42 14.88 -5.85
C TYR A 314 2.13 14.40 -4.43
N ARG A 315 1.58 15.27 -3.57
CA ARG A 315 1.32 14.90 -2.17
C ARG A 315 0.28 13.78 -2.05
N LEU A 316 0.50 12.89 -1.09
CA LEU A 316 -0.29 11.68 -0.86
C LEU A 316 -0.67 11.58 0.62
N ARG A 317 -1.79 10.92 0.94
CA ARG A 317 -2.24 10.70 2.31
C ARG A 317 -1.25 9.87 3.12
N ASN A 318 -0.88 8.69 2.62
CA ASN A 318 -0.07 7.74 3.38
C ASN A 318 1.44 8.00 3.28
N ARG A 319 1.87 9.10 2.65
CA ARG A 319 3.25 9.58 2.67
C ARG A 319 3.38 10.96 3.32
N HIS A 320 2.50 11.89 2.96
CA HIS A 320 2.58 13.30 3.32
C HIS A 320 1.44 13.79 4.23
N GLY A 321 0.51 12.91 4.65
CA GLY A 321 -0.62 13.30 5.51
C GLY A 321 -1.61 14.27 4.84
N SER A 322 -1.65 14.25 3.51
CA SER A 322 -2.41 15.21 2.69
C SER A 322 -3.72 14.66 2.14
N LEU A 323 -4.64 15.56 1.78
CA LEU A 323 -5.94 15.25 1.18
C LEU A 323 -5.96 15.59 -0.33
N PRO A 324 -6.93 15.07 -1.11
CA PRO A 324 -6.99 15.29 -2.56
C PRO A 324 -6.87 16.75 -3.04
N PRO A 325 -7.40 17.79 -2.36
CA PRO A 325 -7.19 19.18 -2.78
C PRO A 325 -5.72 19.60 -2.87
N ALA A 326 -4.86 19.08 -1.97
CA ALA A 326 -3.43 19.33 -2.00
C ALA A 326 -2.78 18.72 -3.25
N ALA A 327 -3.19 17.52 -3.65
CA ALA A 327 -2.74 16.88 -4.89
C ALA A 327 -3.19 17.67 -6.13
N ILE A 328 -4.40 18.24 -6.13
CA ILE A 328 -4.90 19.12 -7.20
C ILE A 328 -4.04 20.37 -7.33
N GLU A 329 -3.74 21.03 -6.20
CA GLU A 329 -2.83 22.17 -6.15
C GLU A 329 -1.44 21.80 -6.72
N ASP A 330 -0.92 20.62 -6.38
CA ASP A 330 0.37 20.13 -6.88
C ASP A 330 0.35 19.87 -8.39
N GLY A 331 -0.70 19.23 -8.91
CA GLY A 331 -0.84 18.99 -10.34
C GLY A 331 -0.96 20.28 -11.16
N LYS A 332 -1.63 21.30 -10.62
CA LYS A 332 -1.69 22.63 -11.22
C LYS A 332 -0.31 23.31 -11.24
N SER A 333 0.41 23.28 -10.11
CA SER A 333 1.79 23.77 -10.01
C SER A 333 2.71 23.08 -11.02
N ALA A 334 2.57 21.77 -11.23
CA ALA A 334 3.38 21.01 -12.17
C ALA A 334 3.16 21.45 -13.63
N ILE A 335 1.91 21.68 -14.04
CA ILE A 335 1.59 22.19 -15.39
C ILE A 335 2.12 23.62 -15.57
N ARG A 336 1.95 24.47 -14.55
CA ARG A 336 2.50 25.83 -14.54
C ARG A 336 4.02 25.84 -14.65
N TYR A 337 4.70 24.92 -13.96
CA TYR A 337 6.15 24.74 -14.07
C TYR A 337 6.58 24.45 -15.51
N LEU A 338 5.89 23.56 -16.22
CA LEU A 338 6.20 23.27 -17.63
C LEU A 338 6.04 24.51 -18.52
N ARG A 339 5.01 25.33 -18.30
CA ARG A 339 4.82 26.58 -19.06
C ARG A 339 5.90 27.61 -18.76
N ASN A 340 6.25 27.80 -17.49
CA ASN A 340 7.33 28.71 -17.08
C ASN A 340 8.70 28.29 -17.62
N ASN A 341 8.91 26.99 -17.83
CA ASN A 341 10.17 26.43 -18.33
C ASN A 341 10.11 26.03 -19.80
N ALA A 342 9.06 26.41 -20.55
CA ALA A 342 8.79 25.89 -21.88
C ALA A 342 9.93 26.17 -22.87
N SER A 343 10.56 27.35 -22.81
CA SER A 343 11.72 27.67 -23.66
C SER A 343 12.91 26.76 -23.37
N ARG A 344 13.16 26.42 -22.10
CA ARG A 344 14.29 25.55 -21.69
C ARG A 344 14.02 24.09 -22.05
N LEU A 345 12.79 23.64 -21.84
CA LEU A 345 12.35 22.28 -22.13
C LEU A 345 11.96 22.09 -23.61
N ASN A 346 12.01 23.15 -24.42
CA ASN A 346 11.61 23.16 -25.83
C ASN A 346 10.18 22.64 -26.05
N ILE A 347 9.26 23.05 -25.17
CA ILE A 347 7.84 22.69 -25.18
C ILE A 347 7.03 23.83 -25.82
N ASP A 348 6.02 23.47 -26.60
CA ASP A 348 4.95 24.39 -27.02
C ASP A 348 3.91 24.52 -25.89
N THR A 349 3.75 25.72 -25.34
CA THR A 349 2.87 26.02 -24.20
C THR A 349 1.38 25.84 -24.50
N SER A 350 1.01 25.70 -25.77
CA SER A 350 -0.35 25.43 -26.26
C SER A 350 -0.62 23.94 -26.54
N ARG A 351 0.36 23.06 -26.23
CA ARG A 351 0.30 21.62 -26.53
C ARG A 351 0.72 20.76 -25.34
N ILE A 352 0.14 21.02 -24.17
CA ILE A 352 0.37 20.26 -22.94
C ILE A 352 -0.84 19.36 -22.66
N VAL A 353 -0.62 18.04 -22.71
CA VAL A 353 -1.65 17.02 -22.40
C VAL A 353 -1.49 16.53 -20.96
N ALA A 354 -2.55 16.60 -20.15
CA ALA A 354 -2.58 15.95 -18.84
C ALA A 354 -3.16 14.53 -18.94
N SER A 355 -2.53 13.57 -18.29
CA SER A 355 -2.90 12.16 -18.33
C SER A 355 -2.75 11.49 -16.98
N GLY A 356 -3.45 10.39 -16.74
CA GLY A 356 -3.29 9.60 -15.53
C GLY A 356 -4.16 8.37 -15.47
N ASN A 357 -3.97 7.59 -14.40
CA ASN A 357 -4.72 6.37 -14.11
C ASN A 357 -5.53 6.53 -12.82
N SER A 358 -6.81 6.16 -12.81
CA SER A 358 -7.65 6.14 -11.60
C SER A 358 -7.64 7.50 -10.86
N ALA A 359 -7.07 7.57 -9.65
CA ALA A 359 -6.91 8.81 -8.90
C ALA A 359 -6.10 9.87 -9.66
N GLY A 360 -5.05 9.49 -10.37
CA GLY A 360 -4.28 10.37 -11.22
C GLY A 360 -5.05 10.85 -12.44
N ALA A 361 -5.96 10.03 -12.98
CA ALA A 361 -6.85 10.47 -14.07
C ALA A 361 -7.83 11.53 -13.57
N ASN A 362 -8.35 11.36 -12.35
CA ASN A 362 -9.18 12.40 -11.74
C ASN A 362 -8.37 13.67 -11.45
N LEU A 363 -7.13 13.55 -10.97
CA LEU A 363 -6.22 14.68 -10.82
C LEU A 363 -6.00 15.42 -12.16
N ALA A 364 -5.69 14.69 -13.24
CA ALA A 364 -5.55 15.26 -14.58
C ALA A 364 -6.82 15.99 -15.06
N LEU A 365 -8.00 15.44 -14.76
CA LEU A 365 -9.27 16.09 -15.07
C LEU A 365 -9.48 17.34 -14.22
N ALA A 366 -9.18 17.26 -12.92
CA ALA A 366 -9.35 18.36 -11.97
C ALA A 366 -8.50 19.59 -12.36
N THR A 367 -7.25 19.39 -12.83
CA THR A 367 -6.44 20.52 -13.33
C THR A 367 -7.04 21.20 -14.56
N ALA A 368 -7.91 20.50 -15.32
CA ALA A 368 -8.57 21.01 -16.51
C ALA A 368 -9.89 21.75 -16.24
N VAL A 369 -10.60 21.42 -15.15
CA VAL A 369 -11.99 21.88 -14.93
C VAL A 369 -12.20 22.63 -13.62
N ILE A 370 -11.28 22.56 -12.66
CA ILE A 370 -11.39 23.29 -11.40
C ILE A 370 -10.60 24.60 -11.51
N ASP A 371 -11.31 25.73 -11.42
CA ASP A 371 -10.70 27.07 -11.52
C ASP A 371 -10.06 27.55 -10.21
N THR A 372 -10.30 26.84 -9.11
CA THR A 372 -9.73 27.12 -7.78
C THR A 372 -8.62 26.12 -7.42
N LEU A 373 -8.14 26.16 -6.16
CA LEU A 373 -7.09 25.28 -5.64
C LEU A 373 -5.71 25.48 -6.29
N ASP A 374 -5.45 26.67 -6.81
CA ASP A 374 -4.11 27.10 -7.18
C ASP A 374 -3.30 27.51 -5.95
N LYS A 375 -1.99 27.28 -6.03
CA LYS A 375 -1.06 27.76 -5.01
C LYS A 375 -0.94 29.28 -5.15
N LEU A 376 -1.54 30.03 -4.22
CA LEU A 376 -1.63 31.50 -4.30
C LEU A 376 -0.29 32.24 -4.30
N SER A 377 0.80 31.59 -3.88
CA SER A 377 2.14 32.18 -3.90
C SER A 377 2.87 32.03 -5.25
N GLU A 378 2.26 31.36 -6.23
CA GLU A 378 2.83 31.20 -7.58
C GLU A 378 2.37 32.32 -8.52
N ASP A 379 3.02 32.44 -9.69
CA ASP A 379 2.58 33.33 -10.75
C ASP A 379 1.27 32.82 -11.39
N LEU A 380 0.15 33.37 -10.93
CA LEU A 380 -1.19 33.04 -11.42
C LEU A 380 -1.48 33.64 -12.82
N GLY A 381 -0.60 34.50 -13.34
CA GLY A 381 -0.67 34.93 -14.75
C GLY A 381 -0.35 33.80 -15.73
N VAL A 382 0.30 32.74 -15.24
CA VAL A 382 0.63 31.54 -16.02
C VAL A 382 -0.42 30.46 -15.75
N SER A 383 -1.12 30.06 -16.82
CA SER A 383 -2.18 29.05 -16.74
C SER A 383 -1.65 27.70 -16.22
N SER A 384 -2.40 27.07 -15.31
CA SER A 384 -2.20 25.67 -14.90
C SER A 384 -3.07 24.68 -15.66
N ARG A 385 -3.92 25.15 -16.58
CA ARG A 385 -4.92 24.33 -17.27
C ARG A 385 -4.25 23.58 -18.43
N PRO A 386 -4.32 22.24 -18.53
CA PRO A 386 -3.78 21.54 -19.70
C PRO A 386 -4.61 21.84 -20.96
N ASP A 387 -4.00 21.69 -22.13
CA ASP A 387 -4.63 21.95 -23.43
C ASP A 387 -5.48 20.75 -23.90
N ALA A 388 -5.21 19.55 -23.39
CA ALA A 388 -6.06 18.36 -23.53
C ALA A 388 -5.90 17.40 -22.34
N VAL A 389 -6.86 16.48 -22.18
CA VAL A 389 -6.80 15.41 -21.18
C VAL A 389 -6.91 14.03 -21.81
N MET A 390 -6.14 13.06 -21.30
CA MET A 390 -6.22 11.64 -21.66
C MET A 390 -6.39 10.79 -20.40
N LEU A 391 -7.59 10.27 -20.19
CA LEU A 391 -8.00 9.76 -18.88
C LEU A 391 -8.24 8.25 -18.92
N ASN A 392 -7.53 7.49 -18.07
CA ASN A 392 -7.73 6.05 -17.94
C ASN A 392 -8.43 5.68 -16.62
N SER A 393 -9.58 5.03 -16.71
CA SER A 393 -10.35 4.55 -15.54
C SER A 393 -10.64 5.67 -14.52
N VAL A 394 -10.99 6.86 -15.02
CA VAL A 394 -11.22 8.05 -14.20
C VAL A 394 -12.42 7.85 -13.27
N SER A 395 -12.26 8.29 -12.03
CA SER A 395 -13.37 8.42 -11.09
C SER A 395 -13.87 9.87 -11.10
N THR A 396 -15.15 10.08 -11.42
CA THR A 396 -15.73 11.41 -11.62
C THR A 396 -16.89 11.74 -10.68
N ASP A 397 -17.51 10.73 -10.07
CA ASP A 397 -18.58 10.91 -9.08
C ASP A 397 -18.15 10.33 -7.74
N PHE A 398 -18.18 11.18 -6.72
CA PHE A 398 -17.78 10.88 -5.34
C PHE A 398 -18.93 10.99 -4.34
N THR A 399 -20.15 11.26 -4.81
CA THR A 399 -21.31 11.56 -3.95
C THR A 399 -21.90 10.32 -3.28
N ASN A 400 -21.78 9.15 -3.91
CA ASN A 400 -22.45 7.90 -3.48
C ASN A 400 -21.48 6.79 -3.03
N GLY A 401 -20.21 7.11 -2.71
CA GLY A 401 -19.18 6.11 -2.37
C GLY A 401 -18.57 6.26 -0.97
N ASP A 402 -18.52 5.16 -0.21
CA ASP A 402 -17.98 5.11 1.17
C ASP A 402 -16.48 5.50 1.25
N PHE A 403 -15.71 5.22 0.20
CA PHE A 403 -14.29 5.56 0.13
C PHE A 403 -14.03 7.06 0.27
N TRP A 404 -15.01 7.89 -0.11
CA TRP A 404 -14.85 9.35 -0.18
C TRP A 404 -15.23 10.09 1.09
N GLN A 405 -16.12 9.52 1.90
CA GLN A 405 -16.54 10.13 3.15
C GLN A 405 -15.37 10.35 4.12
N GLN A 406 -14.34 9.48 4.10
CA GLN A 406 -13.13 9.66 4.90
C GLN A 406 -12.32 10.91 4.51
N TYR A 407 -12.47 11.44 3.29
CA TYR A 407 -11.77 12.65 2.83
C TYR A 407 -12.63 13.93 3.00
N ILE A 408 -13.95 13.79 3.14
CA ILE A 408 -14.90 14.90 3.32
C ILE A 408 -15.08 15.23 4.82
N GLN A 409 -14.98 14.22 5.69
CA GLN A 409 -15.13 14.39 7.14
C GLN A 409 -13.86 14.89 7.84
N ASP A 410 -12.70 14.76 7.19
CA ASP A 410 -11.43 15.26 7.70
C ASP A 410 -11.36 16.77 7.48
N LYS A 411 -12.01 17.52 8.38
CA LYS A 411 -12.09 19.00 8.36
C LYS A 411 -10.77 19.68 8.83
N SER A 412 -9.64 18.98 8.74
CA SER A 412 -8.36 19.49 9.23
C SER A 412 -7.71 20.48 8.26
#